data_AF-A0A3S0AB49-F1
#
_entry.id   AF-A0A3S0AB49-F1
#
_cell.length_a   1.000
_cell.length_b   1.000
_cell.length_c   1.000
_cell.angle_alpha   90.00
_cell.angle_beta   90.00
_cell.angle_gamma   90.00
#
_symmetry.space_group_name_H-M   'P 1'
#
loop_
_entity.id
_entity.type
_entity.pdbx_description
1 polymer ?
#
loop_
_entity_poly.entity_id
_entity_poly.type
_entity_poly.pdbx_seq_one_letter_code
_entity_poly.pdbx_strand_id
1 'polypeptide(L)'
;MEKFDKDLCSVQEARNLAREGYQAAKKLATYTNEQIDAILVSMRDAAAKHTVCLAEMAVEETGFGKVADKAYKNHAGSTLLYEEIKDQKTAGIIAEDPLKGTLDIAEPVGLVLGIVPSTNPTSTAFFKAMIAIKSRNAIVFAPHPAAAKCTNKAAEIMRDAAISAGAPQGVIGSVSTPTMAATNELMHAKEISLIIATGGPGMVKAAYSSGKPAIGVGAGNSPAYIERSANVKEAVEKIIASKTFDYGTICASEQSVICEKANQDEVRKEFERQGGYFMTKEETEKVCQLLFKNGGHAMNAKFVGRSPQVIAKGAGITIPEGTKVLLGAQEGVGDSYPLSYEKLTSVLAFYVVNDWEEACQLSIDLLQNGIGHTMSIHTNNHELILKFAAKPASRILVNTGGSQGGTGISTGLPISFTLGCGTFGGSSVSENVSPKHLLNVKKVAYGLKDVTKLVENDKTFNYPELNQTNKINLNISPSENQQTFEESLTKVVDSAVGSNQDKEKLAEIVRKVLLDMGK
;
A
#
# COMPACT_ATOMS: atom_id res chain seq x y z
N MET A 1 -17.42 -40.80 -10.03
CA MET A 1 -17.36 -39.36 -9.74
C MET A 1 -16.76 -38.68 -10.95
N GLU A 2 -17.54 -37.91 -11.69
CA GLU A 2 -17.02 -37.12 -12.81
C GLU A 2 -15.99 -36.12 -12.28
N LYS A 3 -14.80 -36.13 -12.89
CA LYS A 3 -13.70 -35.26 -12.52
C LYS A 3 -13.81 -34.00 -13.38
N PHE A 4 -14.48 -32.97 -12.86
CA PHE A 4 -14.59 -31.68 -13.53
C PHE A 4 -13.22 -31.05 -13.77
N ASP A 5 -13.10 -30.25 -14.82
CA ASP A 5 -11.87 -29.55 -15.16
C ASP A 5 -11.46 -28.56 -14.06
N LYS A 6 -10.15 -28.39 -13.89
CA LYS A 6 -9.54 -27.63 -12.80
C LYS A 6 -10.00 -26.17 -12.79
N ASP A 7 -10.08 -25.56 -13.98
CA ASP A 7 -10.54 -24.20 -14.17
C ASP A 7 -12.02 -24.05 -13.79
N LEU A 8 -12.90 -24.96 -14.24
CA LEU A 8 -14.32 -24.97 -13.89
C LEU A 8 -14.52 -25.11 -12.37
N CYS A 9 -13.77 -26.02 -11.73
CA CYS A 9 -13.77 -26.15 -10.27
C CYS A 9 -13.36 -24.85 -9.57
N SER A 10 -12.27 -24.22 -10.04
CA SER A 10 -11.74 -22.99 -9.43
C SER A 10 -12.67 -21.77 -9.64
N VAL A 11 -13.38 -21.70 -10.76
CA VAL A 11 -14.38 -20.66 -11.04
C VAL A 11 -15.59 -20.85 -10.13
N GLN A 12 -16.05 -22.09 -9.93
CA GLN A 12 -17.15 -22.35 -9.02
C GLN A 12 -16.77 -22.05 -7.56
N GLU A 13 -15.55 -22.39 -7.15
CA GLU A 13 -14.99 -22.01 -5.84
C GLU A 13 -14.99 -20.49 -5.67
N ALA A 14 -14.48 -19.74 -6.65
CA ALA A 14 -14.50 -18.28 -6.65
C ALA A 14 -15.90 -17.69 -6.45
N ARG A 15 -16.91 -18.23 -7.13
CA ARG A 15 -18.32 -17.82 -6.97
C ARG A 15 -18.85 -18.08 -5.56
N ASN A 16 -18.54 -19.24 -5.00
CA ASN A 16 -18.97 -19.61 -3.65
C ASN A 16 -18.34 -18.66 -2.62
N LEU A 17 -17.02 -18.45 -2.70
CA LEU A 17 -16.28 -17.53 -1.84
C LEU A 17 -16.83 -16.10 -1.92
N ALA A 18 -17.14 -15.62 -3.13
CA ALA A 18 -17.70 -14.29 -3.33
C ALA A 18 -19.08 -14.14 -2.66
N ARG A 19 -19.97 -15.12 -2.84
CA ARG A 19 -21.33 -15.12 -2.23
C ARG A 19 -21.28 -15.20 -0.72
N GLU A 20 -20.47 -16.11 -0.18
CA GLU A 20 -20.30 -16.29 1.27
C GLU A 20 -19.68 -15.04 1.90
N GLY A 21 -18.60 -14.52 1.31
CA GLY A 21 -17.93 -13.30 1.75
C GLY A 21 -18.87 -12.09 1.73
N TYR A 22 -19.75 -11.99 0.76
CA TYR A 22 -20.73 -10.90 0.68
C TYR A 22 -21.73 -10.96 1.84
N GLN A 23 -22.24 -12.14 2.18
CA GLN A 23 -23.13 -12.32 3.34
C GLN A 23 -22.39 -12.04 4.66
N ALA A 24 -21.12 -12.44 4.75
CA ALA A 24 -20.27 -12.17 5.90
C ALA A 24 -20.03 -10.65 6.07
N ALA A 25 -19.75 -9.93 4.98
CA ALA A 25 -19.54 -8.49 4.98
C ALA A 25 -20.77 -7.74 5.51
N LYS A 26 -21.98 -8.11 5.06
CA LYS A 26 -23.24 -7.51 5.54
C LYS A 26 -23.42 -7.69 7.05
N LYS A 27 -23.07 -8.86 7.59
CA LYS A 27 -23.13 -9.12 9.03
C LYS A 27 -22.06 -8.30 9.77
N LEU A 28 -20.82 -8.34 9.31
CA LEU A 28 -19.68 -7.67 9.95
C LEU A 28 -19.86 -6.14 9.99
N ALA A 29 -20.50 -5.55 8.98
CA ALA A 29 -20.82 -4.11 8.93
C ALA A 29 -21.61 -3.60 10.14
N THR A 30 -22.33 -4.49 10.84
CA THR A 30 -23.21 -4.16 11.97
C THR A 30 -22.52 -4.26 13.33
N TYR A 31 -21.27 -4.74 13.36
CA TYR A 31 -20.55 -5.04 14.59
C TYR A 31 -20.09 -3.76 15.30
N THR A 32 -20.13 -3.83 16.63
CA THR A 32 -19.60 -2.80 17.54
C THR A 32 -18.07 -2.68 17.42
N ASN A 33 -17.48 -1.60 17.95
CA ASN A 33 -16.03 -1.46 17.97
C ASN A 33 -15.40 -2.58 18.81
N GLU A 34 -16.01 -2.89 19.96
CA GLU A 34 -15.55 -3.90 20.91
C GLU A 34 -15.50 -5.29 20.27
N GLN A 35 -16.50 -5.64 19.45
CA GLN A 35 -16.50 -6.89 18.69
C GLN A 35 -15.38 -6.93 17.64
N ILE A 36 -15.18 -5.84 16.89
CA ILE A 36 -14.11 -5.76 15.89
C ILE A 36 -12.73 -5.83 16.54
N ASP A 37 -12.54 -5.14 17.65
CA ASP A 37 -11.27 -5.12 18.37
C ASP A 37 -10.97 -6.50 18.99
N ALA A 38 -11.97 -7.21 19.53
CA ALA A 38 -11.80 -8.59 20.00
C ALA A 38 -11.37 -9.54 18.86
N ILE A 39 -11.97 -9.40 17.67
CA ILE A 39 -11.59 -10.16 16.48
C ILE A 39 -10.13 -9.86 16.08
N LEU A 40 -9.74 -8.58 16.05
CA LEU A 40 -8.37 -8.17 15.70
C LEU A 40 -7.32 -8.67 16.70
N VAL A 41 -7.62 -8.63 18.01
CA VAL A 41 -6.74 -9.18 19.05
C VAL A 41 -6.52 -10.68 18.82
N SER A 42 -7.59 -11.44 18.56
CA SER A 42 -7.48 -12.87 18.27
C SER A 42 -6.64 -13.15 17.01
N MET A 43 -6.88 -12.40 15.93
CA MET A 43 -6.11 -12.50 14.69
C MET A 43 -4.63 -12.18 14.89
N ARG A 44 -4.32 -11.11 15.64
CA ARG A 44 -2.94 -10.72 16.00
C ARG A 44 -2.24 -11.86 16.76
N ASP A 45 -2.89 -12.41 17.77
CA ASP A 45 -2.29 -13.44 18.62
C ASP A 45 -2.06 -14.74 17.84
N ALA A 46 -3.00 -15.10 16.95
CA ALA A 46 -2.83 -16.22 16.05
C ALA A 46 -1.67 -16.00 15.06
N ALA A 47 -1.58 -14.81 14.45
CA ALA A 47 -0.48 -14.47 13.54
C ALA A 47 0.88 -14.47 14.26
N ALA A 48 0.96 -13.94 15.48
CA ALA A 48 2.19 -13.94 16.28
C ALA A 48 2.68 -15.37 16.56
N LYS A 49 1.76 -16.29 16.91
CA LYS A 49 2.09 -17.72 17.15
C LYS A 49 2.61 -18.45 15.91
N HIS A 50 2.14 -18.08 14.71
CA HIS A 50 2.44 -18.78 13.45
C HIS A 50 3.44 -18.05 12.55
N THR A 51 3.99 -16.93 13.00
CA THR A 51 4.84 -16.05 12.19
C THR A 51 6.07 -16.77 11.63
N VAL A 52 6.73 -17.61 12.43
CA VAL A 52 7.95 -18.34 12.03
C VAL A 52 7.61 -19.50 11.08
N CYS A 53 6.64 -20.35 11.42
CA CYS A 53 6.31 -21.50 10.56
C CYS A 53 5.76 -21.06 9.19
N LEU A 54 4.99 -19.98 9.12
CA LEU A 54 4.55 -19.42 7.83
C LEU A 54 5.70 -18.80 7.03
N ALA A 55 6.72 -18.26 7.70
CA ALA A 55 7.92 -17.79 7.04
C ALA A 55 8.72 -18.95 6.43
N GLU A 56 8.88 -20.06 7.16
CA GLU A 56 9.49 -21.30 6.66
C GLU A 56 8.73 -21.83 5.44
N MET A 57 7.41 -21.98 5.56
CA MET A 57 6.56 -22.43 4.45
C MET A 57 6.69 -21.53 3.21
N ALA A 58 6.74 -20.22 3.39
CA ALA A 58 6.89 -19.28 2.28
C ALA A 58 8.27 -19.40 1.61
N VAL A 59 9.35 -19.55 2.39
CA VAL A 59 10.70 -19.78 1.83
C VAL A 59 10.76 -21.12 1.11
N GLU A 60 10.19 -22.18 1.68
CA GLU A 60 10.18 -23.53 1.08
C GLU A 60 9.40 -23.54 -0.23
N GLU A 61 8.19 -22.99 -0.24
CA GLU A 61 7.30 -23.02 -1.40
C GLU A 61 7.81 -22.14 -2.55
N THR A 62 8.29 -20.93 -2.24
CA THR A 62 8.69 -19.96 -3.27
C THR A 62 10.17 -20.05 -3.63
N GLY A 63 11.00 -20.54 -2.71
CA GLY A 63 12.46 -20.41 -2.76
C GLY A 63 12.98 -19.00 -2.51
N PHE A 64 12.12 -18.02 -2.19
CA PHE A 64 12.53 -16.62 -2.06
C PHE A 64 12.87 -16.28 -0.61
N GLY A 65 13.92 -15.49 -0.41
CA GLY A 65 14.13 -14.76 0.82
C GLY A 65 14.78 -15.55 1.96
N LYS A 66 14.59 -15.07 3.20
CA LYS A 66 15.11 -15.68 4.44
C LYS A 66 14.00 -15.85 5.45
N VAL A 67 14.05 -16.95 6.21
CA VAL A 67 13.03 -17.25 7.24
C VAL A 67 12.92 -16.13 8.26
N ALA A 68 14.05 -15.65 8.81
CA ALA A 68 14.04 -14.58 9.81
C ALA A 68 13.43 -13.28 9.27
N ASP A 69 13.78 -12.89 8.05
CA ASP A 69 13.28 -11.65 7.42
C ASP A 69 11.79 -11.78 7.09
N LYS A 70 11.33 -12.94 6.58
CA LYS A 70 9.90 -13.21 6.37
C LYS A 70 9.11 -13.26 7.67
N ALA A 71 9.70 -13.81 8.74
CA ALA A 71 9.08 -13.81 10.06
C ALA A 71 8.90 -12.38 10.56
N TYR A 72 9.91 -11.51 10.39
CA TYR A 72 9.76 -10.10 10.73
C TYR A 72 8.71 -9.38 9.85
N LYS A 73 8.62 -9.72 8.55
CA LYS A 73 7.54 -9.20 7.67
C LYS A 73 6.15 -9.64 8.14
N ASN A 74 6.00 -10.89 8.57
CA ASN A 74 4.76 -11.40 9.15
C ASN A 74 4.41 -10.67 10.44
N HIS A 75 5.39 -10.46 11.32
CA HIS A 75 5.22 -9.68 12.54
C HIS A 75 4.82 -8.22 12.24
N ALA A 76 5.44 -7.58 11.25
CA ALA A 76 5.09 -6.23 10.82
C ALA A 76 3.65 -6.16 10.27
N GLY A 77 3.28 -7.09 9.38
CA GLY A 77 1.94 -7.15 8.77
C GLY A 77 0.83 -7.61 9.72
N SER A 78 1.16 -7.99 10.96
CA SER A 78 0.20 -8.43 11.98
C SER A 78 0.37 -7.64 13.28
N THR A 79 1.38 -7.93 14.07
CA THR A 79 1.55 -7.34 15.40
C THR A 79 1.81 -5.84 15.36
N LEU A 80 2.80 -5.36 14.59
CA LEU A 80 3.09 -3.92 14.53
C LEU A 80 1.93 -3.14 13.89
N LEU A 81 1.35 -3.69 12.82
CA LEU A 81 0.18 -3.12 12.18
C LEU A 81 -1.01 -3.02 13.16
N TYR A 82 -1.23 -4.02 14.02
CA TYR A 82 -2.32 -3.99 14.99
C TYR A 82 -2.14 -2.82 15.95
N GLU A 83 -0.92 -2.64 16.48
CA GLU A 83 -0.61 -1.54 17.38
C GLU A 83 -0.85 -0.17 16.71
N GLU A 84 -0.60 -0.04 15.41
CA GLU A 84 -0.86 1.18 14.64
C GLU A 84 -2.36 1.44 14.40
N ILE A 85 -3.15 0.39 14.12
CA ILE A 85 -4.54 0.57 13.65
C ILE A 85 -5.60 0.41 14.76
N LYS A 86 -5.24 -0.11 15.94
CA LYS A 86 -6.22 -0.45 16.99
C LYS A 86 -7.09 0.75 17.41
N ASP A 87 -6.54 1.95 17.44
CA ASP A 87 -7.27 3.16 17.88
C ASP A 87 -7.90 3.96 16.72
N GLN A 88 -7.76 3.48 15.47
CA GLN A 88 -8.34 4.16 14.32
C GLN A 88 -9.87 4.07 14.33
N LYS A 89 -10.54 5.21 14.16
CA LYS A 89 -12.02 5.28 14.04
C LYS A 89 -12.45 4.81 12.66
N THR A 90 -13.21 3.72 12.60
CA THR A 90 -13.64 3.07 11.34
C THR A 90 -15.13 2.76 11.25
N ALA A 91 -15.95 3.27 12.18
CA ALA A 91 -17.41 3.28 12.07
C ALA A 91 -18.01 4.45 12.84
N GLY A 92 -19.27 4.76 12.52
CA GLY A 92 -19.98 5.89 13.09
C GLY A 92 -19.35 7.21 12.64
N ILE A 93 -19.47 8.24 13.48
CA ILE A 93 -18.86 9.55 13.22
C ILE A 93 -17.34 9.43 13.42
N ILE A 94 -16.59 9.64 12.35
CA ILE A 94 -15.11 9.61 12.35
C ILE A 94 -14.50 11.00 12.40
N ALA A 95 -15.22 12.03 11.95
CA ALA A 95 -14.84 13.43 12.09
C ALA A 95 -16.09 14.34 12.18
N GLU A 96 -15.92 15.49 12.83
CA GLU A 96 -16.96 16.50 13.01
C GLU A 96 -16.28 17.88 12.96
N ASP A 97 -16.86 18.78 12.17
CA ASP A 97 -16.45 20.18 12.07
C ASP A 97 -17.67 21.07 12.36
N PRO A 98 -17.85 21.52 13.62
CA PRO A 98 -19.01 22.32 14.01
C PRO A 98 -19.08 23.67 13.30
N LEU A 99 -17.92 24.27 12.99
CA LEU A 99 -17.85 25.56 12.30
C LEU A 99 -18.32 25.46 10.85
N LYS A 100 -18.03 24.33 10.19
CA LYS A 100 -18.57 24.03 8.84
C LYS A 100 -19.94 23.36 8.88
N GLY A 101 -20.43 22.99 10.06
CA GLY A 101 -21.64 22.20 10.21
C GLY A 101 -21.57 20.88 9.44
N THR A 102 -20.46 20.13 9.55
CA THR A 102 -20.30 18.85 8.83
C THR A 102 -19.89 17.69 9.73
N LEU A 103 -20.41 16.49 9.43
CA LEU A 103 -20.02 15.21 10.03
C LEU A 103 -19.56 14.23 8.95
N ASP A 104 -18.51 13.47 9.25
CA ASP A 104 -18.00 12.38 8.43
C ASP A 104 -18.39 11.06 9.08
N ILE A 105 -19.16 10.24 8.37
CA ILE A 105 -19.61 8.92 8.83
C ILE A 105 -18.92 7.84 8.00
N ALA A 106 -18.23 6.92 8.67
CA ALA A 106 -17.58 5.79 8.02
C ALA A 106 -18.58 4.67 7.69
N GLU A 107 -18.48 4.15 6.47
CA GLU A 107 -19.24 3.00 5.98
C GLU A 107 -18.30 2.01 5.28
N PRO A 108 -18.31 0.71 5.63
CA PRO A 108 -17.48 -0.29 4.96
C PRO A 108 -17.78 -0.35 3.46
N VAL A 109 -16.76 -0.66 2.65
CA VAL A 109 -16.96 -0.86 1.20
C VAL A 109 -17.72 -2.15 0.87
N GLY A 110 -17.64 -3.17 1.73
CA GLY A 110 -18.30 -4.46 1.57
C GLY A 110 -17.31 -5.63 1.48
N LEU A 111 -17.34 -6.37 0.38
CA LEU A 111 -16.41 -7.48 0.14
C LEU A 111 -15.21 -7.02 -0.68
N VAL A 112 -14.01 -7.25 -0.15
CA VAL A 112 -12.74 -6.89 -0.79
C VAL A 112 -12.12 -8.12 -1.49
N LEU A 113 -11.62 -7.93 -2.71
CA LEU A 113 -10.73 -8.90 -3.36
C LEU A 113 -9.26 -8.55 -3.07
N GLY A 114 -8.56 -9.41 -2.35
CA GLY A 114 -7.13 -9.27 -2.06
C GLY A 114 -6.27 -10.11 -3.00
N ILE A 115 -5.58 -9.49 -3.95
CA ILE A 115 -4.59 -10.19 -4.80
C ILE A 115 -3.24 -10.22 -4.08
N VAL A 116 -2.62 -11.40 -3.98
CA VAL A 116 -1.42 -11.61 -3.14
C VAL A 116 -0.21 -12.01 -3.99
N PRO A 117 0.95 -11.33 -3.88
CA PRO A 117 2.14 -11.65 -4.65
C PRO A 117 2.92 -12.82 -4.06
N SER A 118 3.82 -13.42 -4.84
CA SER A 118 4.72 -14.49 -4.37
C SER A 118 5.89 -14.01 -3.53
N THR A 119 6.23 -12.72 -3.56
CA THR A 119 7.35 -12.14 -2.79
C THR A 119 7.02 -11.96 -1.31
N ASN A 120 5.77 -11.55 -1.02
CA ASN A 120 5.27 -11.21 0.31
C ASN A 120 3.98 -11.98 0.68
N PRO A 121 3.89 -13.30 0.45
CA PRO A 121 2.60 -13.98 0.40
C PRO A 121 1.85 -13.93 1.74
N THR A 122 2.53 -14.32 2.81
CA THR A 122 1.96 -14.45 4.15
C THR A 122 1.79 -13.09 4.84
N SER A 123 2.79 -12.21 4.75
CA SER A 123 2.70 -10.87 5.33
C SER A 123 1.64 -9.99 4.66
N THR A 124 1.47 -10.09 3.33
CA THR A 124 0.39 -9.38 2.63
C THR A 124 -0.99 -9.96 2.97
N ALA A 125 -1.14 -11.27 3.13
CA ALA A 125 -2.39 -11.88 3.58
C ALA A 125 -2.77 -11.40 4.99
N PHE A 126 -1.82 -11.39 5.93
CA PHE A 126 -2.03 -10.83 7.27
C PHE A 126 -2.44 -9.36 7.22
N PHE A 127 -1.63 -8.52 6.56
CA PHE A 127 -1.89 -7.09 6.46
C PHE A 127 -3.29 -6.80 5.90
N LYS A 128 -3.64 -7.40 4.75
CA LYS A 128 -4.93 -7.17 4.10
C LYS A 128 -6.11 -7.67 4.93
N ALA A 129 -5.98 -8.84 5.57
CA ALA A 129 -7.03 -9.36 6.45
C ALA A 129 -7.27 -8.42 7.62
N MET A 130 -6.23 -7.94 8.29
CA MET A 130 -6.40 -7.05 9.43
C MET A 130 -7.01 -5.70 9.06
N ILE A 131 -6.55 -5.06 7.97
CA ILE A 131 -7.12 -3.77 7.58
C ILE A 131 -8.57 -3.91 7.09
N ALA A 132 -8.93 -5.03 6.44
CA ALA A 132 -10.30 -5.32 6.03
C ALA A 132 -11.21 -5.49 7.25
N ILE A 133 -10.80 -6.29 8.23
CA ILE A 133 -11.58 -6.50 9.46
C ILE A 133 -11.69 -5.20 10.28
N LYS A 134 -10.59 -4.43 10.45
CA LYS A 134 -10.64 -3.15 11.17
C LYS A 134 -11.63 -2.17 10.55
N SER A 135 -11.79 -2.22 9.23
CA SER A 135 -12.74 -1.41 8.47
C SER A 135 -14.11 -2.09 8.25
N ARG A 136 -14.41 -3.19 8.95
CA ARG A 136 -15.67 -3.96 8.87
C ARG A 136 -16.00 -4.53 7.49
N ASN A 137 -14.96 -4.85 6.73
CA ASN A 137 -15.07 -5.52 5.44
C ASN A 137 -14.75 -7.01 5.57
N ALA A 138 -15.41 -7.84 4.78
CA ALA A 138 -14.94 -9.20 4.53
C ALA A 138 -13.91 -9.18 3.38
N ILE A 139 -13.11 -10.24 3.26
CA ILE A 139 -12.07 -10.34 2.22
C ILE A 139 -11.98 -11.74 1.63
N VAL A 140 -11.80 -11.82 0.30
CA VAL A 140 -11.45 -13.04 -0.42
C VAL A 140 -10.10 -12.85 -1.09
N PHE A 141 -9.19 -13.82 -0.90
CA PHE A 141 -7.85 -13.79 -1.46
C PHE A 141 -7.74 -14.54 -2.78
N ALA A 142 -7.00 -13.96 -3.71
CA ALA A 142 -6.50 -14.60 -4.93
C ALA A 142 -4.97 -14.72 -4.83
N PRO A 143 -4.44 -15.90 -4.43
CA PRO A 143 -3.01 -16.09 -4.23
C PRO A 143 -2.26 -16.26 -5.56
N HIS A 144 -1.01 -15.80 -5.60
CA HIS A 144 -0.11 -16.16 -6.70
C HIS A 144 0.13 -17.68 -6.71
N PRO A 145 0.10 -18.37 -7.88
CA PRO A 145 0.24 -19.82 -7.95
C PRO A 145 1.50 -20.39 -7.29
N ALA A 146 2.63 -19.68 -7.40
CA ALA A 146 3.91 -20.07 -6.78
C ALA A 146 3.97 -19.90 -5.25
N ALA A 147 2.92 -19.38 -4.61
CA ALA A 147 2.86 -19.14 -3.17
C ALA A 147 1.47 -19.48 -2.59
N ALA A 148 0.75 -20.39 -3.26
CA ALA A 148 -0.64 -20.68 -2.97
C ALA A 148 -0.81 -21.30 -1.57
N LYS A 149 0.04 -22.28 -1.21
CA LYS A 149 -0.08 -23.01 0.05
C LYS A 149 0.16 -22.11 1.25
N CYS A 150 1.26 -21.35 1.25
CA CYS A 150 1.59 -20.45 2.36
C CYS A 150 0.57 -19.30 2.47
N THR A 151 0.11 -18.73 1.36
CA THR A 151 -0.95 -17.70 1.38
C THR A 151 -2.27 -18.25 1.93
N ASN A 152 -2.69 -19.42 1.45
CA ASN A 152 -3.92 -20.06 1.90
C ASN A 152 -3.85 -20.43 3.38
N LYS A 153 -2.69 -20.92 3.86
CA LYS A 153 -2.50 -21.22 5.28
C LYS A 153 -2.55 -19.96 6.16
N ALA A 154 -1.97 -18.85 5.71
CA ALA A 154 -2.09 -17.57 6.42
C ALA A 154 -3.56 -17.09 6.46
N ALA A 155 -4.29 -17.17 5.35
CA ALA A 155 -5.71 -16.81 5.30
C ALA A 155 -6.57 -17.71 6.21
N GLU A 156 -6.30 -19.01 6.23
CA GLU A 156 -6.95 -20.00 7.11
C GLU A 156 -6.75 -19.64 8.58
N ILE A 157 -5.51 -19.36 9.00
CA ILE A 157 -5.20 -18.97 10.39
C ILE A 157 -5.95 -17.69 10.79
N MET A 158 -5.97 -16.68 9.92
CA MET A 158 -6.69 -15.43 10.19
C MET A 158 -8.20 -15.64 10.24
N ARG A 159 -8.75 -16.46 9.34
CA ARG A 159 -10.17 -16.82 9.30
C ARG A 159 -10.59 -17.53 10.58
N ASP A 160 -9.86 -18.56 10.98
CA ASP A 160 -10.22 -19.39 12.14
C ASP A 160 -10.11 -18.58 13.43
N ALA A 161 -9.06 -17.76 13.56
CA ALA A 161 -8.90 -16.82 14.67
C ALA A 161 -10.05 -15.81 14.74
N ALA A 162 -10.42 -15.21 13.60
CA ALA A 162 -11.53 -14.26 13.54
C ALA A 162 -12.86 -14.91 13.94
N ILE A 163 -13.18 -16.08 13.39
CA ILE A 163 -14.41 -16.83 13.70
C ILE A 163 -14.46 -17.21 15.18
N SER A 164 -13.34 -17.68 15.76
CA SER A 164 -13.28 -18.04 17.18
C SER A 164 -13.56 -16.87 18.12
N ALA A 165 -13.33 -15.63 17.64
CA ALA A 165 -13.62 -14.39 18.36
C ALA A 165 -15.00 -13.78 18.01
N GLY A 166 -15.84 -14.52 17.27
CA GLY A 166 -17.22 -14.13 16.96
C GLY A 166 -17.44 -13.51 15.58
N ALA A 167 -16.44 -13.50 14.70
CA ALA A 167 -16.64 -13.08 13.31
C ALA A 167 -17.57 -14.06 12.55
N PRO A 168 -18.31 -13.58 11.54
CA PRO A 168 -19.19 -14.44 10.76
C PRO A 168 -18.39 -15.46 9.91
N GLN A 169 -18.99 -16.62 9.65
CA GLN A 169 -18.47 -17.57 8.67
C GLN A 169 -18.31 -16.90 7.30
N GLY A 170 -17.25 -17.25 6.57
CA GLY A 170 -16.93 -16.68 5.25
C GLY A 170 -16.30 -15.28 5.28
N VAL A 171 -16.02 -14.69 6.46
CA VAL A 171 -15.44 -13.34 6.57
C VAL A 171 -14.06 -13.21 5.92
N ILE A 172 -13.28 -14.28 5.92
CA ILE A 172 -11.98 -14.40 5.24
C ILE A 172 -12.02 -15.68 4.40
N GLY A 173 -11.89 -15.54 3.08
CA GLY A 173 -11.82 -16.63 2.12
C GLY A 173 -10.53 -16.59 1.31
N SER A 174 -10.15 -17.70 0.67
CA SER A 174 -9.03 -17.74 -0.26
C SER A 174 -9.24 -18.84 -1.30
N VAL A 175 -8.92 -18.55 -2.57
CA VAL A 175 -9.00 -19.54 -3.65
C VAL A 175 -7.95 -20.64 -3.42
N SER A 176 -8.42 -21.87 -3.18
CA SER A 176 -7.51 -23.02 -2.93
C SER A 176 -6.73 -23.40 -4.18
N THR A 177 -7.36 -23.27 -5.35
CA THR A 177 -6.78 -23.64 -6.65
C THR A 177 -6.61 -22.40 -7.54
N PRO A 178 -5.51 -21.64 -7.42
CA PRO A 178 -5.35 -20.41 -8.16
C PRO A 178 -5.23 -20.67 -9.66
N THR A 179 -6.15 -20.07 -10.41
CA THR A 179 -6.14 -20.01 -11.87
C THR A 179 -6.42 -18.56 -12.32
N MET A 180 -6.03 -18.23 -13.55
CA MET A 180 -6.41 -16.95 -14.15
C MET A 180 -7.92 -16.82 -14.26
N ALA A 181 -8.63 -17.92 -14.58
CA ALA A 181 -10.08 -17.94 -14.69
C ALA A 181 -10.77 -17.61 -13.35
N ALA A 182 -10.33 -18.22 -12.24
CA ALA A 182 -10.87 -17.92 -10.92
C ALA A 182 -10.61 -16.46 -10.49
N THR A 183 -9.40 -15.96 -10.77
CA THR A 183 -9.05 -14.56 -10.47
C THR A 183 -9.92 -13.60 -11.28
N ASN A 184 -10.11 -13.88 -12.57
CA ASN A 184 -10.96 -13.09 -13.45
C ASN A 184 -12.44 -13.13 -13.01
N GLU A 185 -12.93 -14.30 -12.60
CA GLU A 185 -14.29 -14.45 -12.06
C GLU A 185 -14.48 -13.57 -10.82
N LEU A 186 -13.54 -13.59 -9.87
CA LEU A 186 -13.59 -12.73 -8.68
C LEU A 186 -13.55 -11.24 -9.05
N MET A 187 -12.66 -10.84 -9.96
CA MET A 187 -12.54 -9.42 -10.38
C MET A 187 -13.86 -8.87 -10.94
N HIS A 188 -14.67 -9.70 -11.60
CA HIS A 188 -15.92 -9.29 -12.23
C HIS A 188 -17.17 -9.67 -11.42
N ALA A 189 -17.01 -10.37 -10.29
CA ALA A 189 -18.13 -10.80 -9.45
C ALA A 189 -18.93 -9.60 -8.94
N LYS A 190 -20.27 -9.72 -8.94
CA LYS A 190 -21.16 -8.64 -8.49
C LYS A 190 -20.95 -8.31 -7.02
N GLU A 191 -20.61 -9.34 -6.25
CA GLU A 191 -20.37 -9.35 -4.82
C GLU A 191 -19.12 -8.57 -4.39
N ILE A 192 -18.08 -8.49 -5.24
CA ILE A 192 -16.86 -7.74 -4.94
C ILE A 192 -17.11 -6.24 -5.09
N SER A 193 -16.82 -5.48 -4.04
CA SER A 193 -16.96 -4.02 -4.01
C SER A 193 -15.67 -3.29 -4.37
N LEU A 194 -14.51 -3.85 -3.97
CA LEU A 194 -13.21 -3.20 -4.12
C LEU A 194 -12.11 -4.25 -4.34
N ILE A 195 -11.18 -3.98 -5.25
CA ILE A 195 -10.02 -4.83 -5.51
C ILE A 195 -8.76 -4.18 -4.94
N ILE A 196 -7.99 -4.89 -4.12
CA ILE A 196 -6.64 -4.49 -3.72
C ILE A 196 -5.64 -5.35 -4.51
N ALA A 197 -5.09 -4.78 -5.58
CA ALA A 197 -4.22 -5.46 -6.53
C ALA A 197 -2.73 -5.28 -6.19
N THR A 198 -2.18 -6.20 -5.40
CA THR A 198 -0.74 -6.25 -5.10
C THR A 198 -0.09 -7.32 -5.97
N GLY A 199 0.44 -6.92 -7.11
CA GLY A 199 1.05 -7.81 -8.08
C GLY A 199 1.76 -7.04 -9.19
N GLY A 200 2.25 -7.76 -10.19
CA GLY A 200 2.94 -7.13 -11.33
C GLY A 200 2.00 -6.28 -12.20
N PRO A 201 2.56 -5.45 -13.11
CA PRO A 201 1.81 -4.47 -13.92
C PRO A 201 0.61 -5.06 -14.67
N GLY A 202 0.74 -6.28 -15.21
CA GLY A 202 -0.35 -6.96 -15.92
C GLY A 202 -1.56 -7.25 -15.03
N MET A 203 -1.33 -7.65 -13.77
CA MET A 203 -2.41 -7.93 -12.81
C MET A 203 -3.09 -6.65 -12.32
N VAL A 204 -2.31 -5.59 -12.11
CA VAL A 204 -2.84 -4.28 -11.74
C VAL A 204 -3.70 -3.70 -12.87
N LYS A 205 -3.24 -3.78 -14.12
CA LYS A 205 -4.02 -3.38 -15.30
C LYS A 205 -5.33 -4.15 -15.39
N ALA A 206 -5.30 -5.47 -15.18
CA ALA A 206 -6.51 -6.30 -15.16
C ALA A 206 -7.50 -5.85 -14.08
N ALA A 207 -7.03 -5.53 -12.87
CA ALA A 207 -7.88 -5.02 -11.81
C ALA A 207 -8.55 -3.68 -12.19
N TYR A 208 -7.82 -2.72 -12.76
CA TYR A 208 -8.40 -1.44 -13.22
C TYR A 208 -9.31 -1.58 -14.45
N SER A 209 -9.18 -2.67 -15.21
CA SER A 209 -10.05 -2.96 -16.37
C SER A 209 -11.27 -3.81 -16.02
N SER A 210 -11.44 -4.19 -14.75
CA SER A 210 -12.52 -5.10 -14.30
C SER A 210 -13.91 -4.44 -14.22
N GLY A 211 -13.98 -3.11 -14.33
CA GLY A 211 -15.21 -2.35 -14.06
C GLY A 211 -15.51 -2.15 -12.57
N LYS A 212 -14.63 -2.61 -11.68
CA LYS A 212 -14.71 -2.38 -10.23
C LYS A 212 -13.72 -1.31 -9.78
N PRO A 213 -14.02 -0.55 -8.70
CA PRO A 213 -13.00 0.23 -8.00
C PRO A 213 -11.81 -0.66 -7.64
N ALA A 214 -10.61 -0.16 -7.91
CA ALA A 214 -9.36 -0.87 -7.64
C ALA A 214 -8.34 0.05 -6.99
N ILE A 215 -7.55 -0.54 -6.09
CA ILE A 215 -6.35 0.03 -5.48
C ILE A 215 -5.18 -0.84 -5.93
N GLY A 216 -4.40 -0.32 -6.87
CA GLY A 216 -3.25 -0.99 -7.46
C GLY A 216 -1.92 -0.49 -6.91
N VAL A 217 -0.87 -1.26 -7.17
CA VAL A 217 0.52 -0.90 -6.90
C VAL A 217 1.29 -0.71 -8.21
N GLY A 218 2.53 -0.21 -8.13
CA GLY A 218 3.45 -0.13 -9.26
C GLY A 218 4.68 -1.02 -9.05
N ALA A 219 5.48 -1.21 -10.10
CA ALA A 219 6.84 -1.75 -9.95
C ALA A 219 7.71 -0.74 -9.19
N GLY A 220 8.68 -1.24 -8.41
CA GLY A 220 9.58 -0.39 -7.65
C GLY A 220 10.98 -0.36 -8.27
N ASN A 221 11.42 0.82 -8.74
CA ASN A 221 12.78 1.02 -9.23
C ASN A 221 13.52 2.12 -8.46
N SER A 222 13.70 1.91 -7.16
CA SER A 222 14.09 2.95 -6.22
C SER A 222 15.58 3.34 -6.30
N PRO A 223 15.93 4.58 -6.72
CA PRO A 223 17.27 5.10 -6.56
C PRO A 223 17.55 5.51 -5.11
N ALA A 224 18.79 5.31 -4.67
CA ALA A 224 19.34 5.78 -3.41
C ALA A 224 20.50 6.73 -3.66
N TYR A 225 20.26 8.03 -3.47
CA TYR A 225 21.30 9.05 -3.67
C TYR A 225 22.05 9.31 -2.36
N ILE A 226 23.37 9.08 -2.36
CA ILE A 226 24.29 9.41 -1.28
C ILE A 226 24.99 10.73 -1.64
N GLU A 227 24.43 11.82 -1.15
CA GLU A 227 24.93 13.17 -1.40
C GLU A 227 26.21 13.45 -0.62
N ARG A 228 27.05 14.37 -1.11
CA ARG A 228 28.40 14.63 -0.54
C ARG A 228 28.43 15.00 0.95
N SER A 229 27.36 15.56 1.52
CA SER A 229 27.29 15.88 2.96
C SER A 229 26.82 14.72 3.84
N ALA A 230 26.40 13.60 3.24
CA ALA A 230 25.88 12.44 3.96
C ALA A 230 26.95 11.79 4.85
N ASN A 231 26.50 11.20 5.97
CA ASN A 231 27.31 10.23 6.68
C ASN A 231 27.36 8.93 5.84
N VAL A 232 28.44 8.72 5.09
CA VAL A 232 28.58 7.60 4.15
C VAL A 232 28.47 6.25 4.86
N LYS A 233 29.09 6.10 6.04
CA LYS A 233 28.99 4.86 6.85
C LYS A 233 27.54 4.48 7.15
N GLU A 234 26.77 5.43 7.68
CA GLU A 234 25.36 5.20 8.00
C GLU A 234 24.51 4.97 6.75
N ALA A 235 24.78 5.72 5.67
CA ALA A 235 24.04 5.57 4.42
C ALA A 235 24.20 4.16 3.85
N VAL A 236 25.45 3.68 3.75
CA VAL A 236 25.76 2.33 3.28
C VAL A 236 25.15 1.26 4.19
N GLU A 237 25.24 1.42 5.52
CA GLU A 237 24.66 0.48 6.48
C GLU A 237 23.15 0.33 6.27
N LYS A 238 22.44 1.45 6.12
CA LYS A 238 20.99 1.50 5.89
C LYS A 238 20.59 0.90 4.54
N ILE A 239 21.34 1.21 3.47
CA ILE A 239 21.11 0.66 2.12
C ILE A 239 21.33 -0.85 2.14
N ILE A 240 22.42 -1.35 2.74
CA ILE A 240 22.68 -2.80 2.81
C ILE A 240 21.61 -3.49 3.66
N ALA A 241 21.25 -2.93 4.82
CA ALA A 241 20.19 -3.48 5.67
C ALA A 241 18.85 -3.59 4.93
N SER A 242 18.48 -2.57 4.16
CA SER A 242 17.26 -2.56 3.35
C SER A 242 17.33 -3.52 2.16
N LYS A 243 18.41 -3.47 1.38
CA LYS A 243 18.57 -4.27 0.16
C LYS A 243 18.64 -5.76 0.45
N THR A 244 19.25 -6.12 1.57
CA THR A 244 19.45 -7.53 1.95
C THR A 244 18.29 -8.10 2.79
N PHE A 245 17.36 -7.24 3.21
CA PHE A 245 16.14 -7.66 3.90
C PHE A 245 15.28 -8.51 2.97
N ASP A 246 15.10 -9.77 3.38
CA ASP A 246 14.43 -10.82 2.62
C ASP A 246 14.98 -10.95 1.18
N TYR A 247 16.30 -10.74 1.04
CA TYR A 247 17.04 -10.68 -0.23
C TYR A 247 16.42 -9.74 -1.27
N GLY A 248 15.90 -8.59 -0.86
CA GLY A 248 15.47 -7.54 -1.78
C GLY A 248 14.12 -7.81 -2.44
N THR A 249 13.25 -8.63 -1.83
CA THR A 249 11.90 -8.94 -2.33
C THR A 249 10.87 -7.83 -2.11
N ILE A 250 11.18 -6.83 -1.28
CA ILE A 250 10.32 -5.65 -1.09
C ILE A 250 10.54 -4.68 -2.26
N CYS A 251 9.45 -4.25 -2.89
CA CYS A 251 9.48 -3.34 -4.05
C CYS A 251 10.09 -1.97 -3.74
N ALA A 252 9.97 -1.49 -2.50
CA ALA A 252 10.62 -0.26 -2.05
C ALA A 252 12.14 -0.40 -1.81
N SER A 253 12.72 -1.61 -1.95
CA SER A 253 14.16 -1.81 -1.81
C SER A 253 14.94 -1.10 -2.92
N GLU A 254 16.13 -0.64 -2.58
CA GLU A 254 17.03 0.07 -3.47
C GLU A 254 17.33 -0.78 -4.71
N GLN A 255 17.31 -0.15 -5.87
CA GLN A 255 17.69 -0.76 -7.15
C GLN A 255 18.99 -0.17 -7.67
N SER A 256 19.29 1.07 -7.31
CA SER A 256 20.53 1.74 -7.66
C SER A 256 21.04 2.59 -6.51
N VAL A 257 22.36 2.73 -6.44
CA VAL A 257 23.06 3.70 -5.61
C VAL A 257 23.65 4.75 -6.53
N ILE A 258 23.44 6.01 -6.19
CA ILE A 258 24.00 7.16 -6.88
C ILE A 258 24.91 7.86 -5.89
N CYS A 259 26.17 8.07 -6.24
CA CYS A 259 27.08 8.93 -5.48
C CYS A 259 27.72 9.96 -6.39
N GLU A 260 28.35 10.97 -5.81
CA GLU A 260 29.07 11.99 -6.55
C GLU A 260 30.53 11.61 -6.72
N LYS A 261 31.20 12.14 -7.75
CA LYS A 261 32.66 12.01 -7.91
C LYS A 261 33.42 12.43 -6.64
N ALA A 262 32.90 13.43 -5.93
CA ALA A 262 33.49 13.96 -4.71
C ALA A 262 33.50 12.95 -3.52
N ASN A 263 32.54 12.04 -3.44
CA ASN A 263 32.44 11.04 -2.36
C ASN A 263 32.55 9.59 -2.84
N GLN A 264 32.83 9.36 -4.14
CA GLN A 264 32.90 8.03 -4.75
C GLN A 264 33.84 7.07 -4.02
N ASP A 265 35.08 7.50 -3.74
CA ASP A 265 36.08 6.62 -3.12
C ASP A 265 35.68 6.19 -1.70
N GLU A 266 35.10 7.12 -0.93
CA GLU A 266 34.60 6.83 0.42
C GLU A 266 33.42 5.85 0.36
N VAL A 267 32.44 6.11 -0.51
CA VAL A 267 31.27 5.25 -0.70
C VAL A 267 31.67 3.85 -1.13
N ARG A 268 32.56 3.69 -2.12
CA ARG A 268 32.99 2.38 -2.59
C ARG A 268 33.71 1.57 -1.51
N LYS A 269 34.68 2.18 -0.84
CA LYS A 269 35.42 1.53 0.27
C LYS A 269 34.47 1.12 1.39
N GLU A 270 33.48 1.94 1.69
CA GLU A 270 32.52 1.67 2.75
C GLU A 270 31.57 0.51 2.39
N PHE A 271 31.12 0.44 1.13
CA PHE A 271 30.38 -0.75 0.65
C PHE A 271 31.22 -2.01 0.78
N GLU A 272 32.48 -2.01 0.32
CA GLU A 272 33.39 -3.15 0.43
C GLU A 272 33.58 -3.59 1.89
N ARG A 273 33.82 -2.62 2.79
CA ARG A 273 33.97 -2.85 4.23
C ARG A 273 32.75 -3.54 4.85
N GLN A 274 31.55 -3.24 4.37
CA GLN A 274 30.29 -3.78 4.91
C GLN A 274 29.77 -5.03 4.17
N GLY A 275 30.52 -5.56 3.20
CA GLY A 275 30.20 -6.79 2.47
C GLY A 275 29.58 -6.58 1.09
N GLY A 276 29.73 -5.40 0.49
CA GLY A 276 29.45 -5.15 -0.92
C GLY A 276 30.58 -5.67 -1.80
N TYR A 277 30.23 -6.30 -2.93
CA TYR A 277 31.19 -6.74 -3.94
C TYR A 277 30.97 -5.97 -5.24
N PHE A 278 31.95 -5.16 -5.63
CA PHE A 278 31.94 -4.47 -6.92
C PHE A 278 32.36 -5.42 -8.03
N MET A 279 31.38 -5.81 -8.84
CA MET A 279 31.59 -6.66 -10.00
C MET A 279 32.38 -5.91 -11.08
N THR A 280 33.23 -6.65 -11.78
CA THR A 280 33.82 -6.21 -13.05
C THR A 280 32.74 -6.06 -14.13
N LYS A 281 33.09 -5.44 -15.26
CA LYS A 281 32.18 -5.33 -16.41
C LYS A 281 31.72 -6.71 -16.90
N GLU A 282 32.65 -7.66 -17.04
CA GLU A 282 32.35 -9.02 -17.50
C GLU A 282 31.41 -9.77 -16.53
N GLU A 283 31.67 -9.66 -15.22
CA GLU A 283 30.80 -10.27 -14.20
C GLU A 283 29.42 -9.63 -14.17
N THR A 284 29.35 -8.31 -14.34
CA THR A 284 28.09 -7.57 -14.45
C THR A 284 27.27 -8.06 -15.64
N GLU A 285 27.90 -8.25 -16.81
CA GLU A 285 27.23 -8.79 -18.00
C GLU A 285 26.70 -10.21 -17.77
N LYS A 286 27.50 -11.10 -17.16
CA LYS A 286 27.08 -12.46 -16.79
C LYS A 286 25.88 -12.47 -15.83
N VAL A 287 25.90 -11.60 -14.81
CA VAL A 287 24.79 -11.45 -13.86
C VAL A 287 23.55 -10.89 -14.56
N CYS A 288 23.68 -9.87 -15.42
CA CYS A 288 22.54 -9.34 -16.18
C CYS A 288 21.88 -10.40 -17.07
N GLN A 289 22.67 -11.20 -17.80
CA GLN A 289 22.16 -12.30 -18.64
C GLN A 289 21.41 -13.37 -17.83
N LEU A 290 21.82 -13.58 -16.57
CA LEU A 290 21.15 -14.50 -15.66
C LEU A 290 19.81 -13.95 -15.15
N LEU A 291 19.80 -12.68 -14.75
CA LEU A 291 18.68 -12.01 -14.10
C LEU A 291 17.57 -11.65 -15.07
N PHE A 292 17.87 -11.27 -16.30
CA PHE A 292 16.87 -10.78 -17.25
C PHE A 292 16.66 -11.77 -18.41
N LYS A 293 15.40 -12.08 -18.72
CA LYS A 293 15.05 -13.09 -19.74
C LYS A 293 14.87 -12.48 -21.13
N ASN A 294 15.13 -13.31 -22.15
CA ASN A 294 14.69 -13.11 -23.54
C ASN A 294 15.12 -11.78 -24.18
N GLY A 295 16.27 -11.23 -23.78
CA GLY A 295 16.78 -9.96 -24.30
C GLY A 295 15.96 -8.72 -23.90
N GLY A 296 15.00 -8.86 -22.97
CA GLY A 296 14.29 -7.74 -22.35
C GLY A 296 14.69 -7.55 -20.89
N HIS A 297 13.95 -6.72 -20.16
CA HIS A 297 14.18 -6.40 -18.74
C HIS A 297 13.22 -7.14 -17.78
N ALA A 298 12.52 -8.17 -18.27
CA ALA A 298 11.66 -9.00 -17.44
C ALA A 298 12.51 -9.90 -16.52
N MET A 299 12.29 -9.79 -15.21
CA MET A 299 13.03 -10.55 -14.21
C MET A 299 12.82 -12.06 -14.33
N ASN A 300 13.92 -12.78 -14.23
CA ASN A 300 13.96 -14.23 -14.14
C ASN A 300 13.52 -14.65 -12.73
N ALA A 301 12.28 -15.13 -12.62
CA ALA A 301 11.69 -15.58 -11.36
C ALA A 301 12.55 -16.59 -10.56
N LYS A 302 13.47 -17.33 -11.19
CA LYS A 302 14.40 -18.24 -10.49
C LYS A 302 15.37 -17.50 -9.55
N PHE A 303 15.70 -16.25 -9.87
CA PHE A 303 16.69 -15.42 -9.17
C PHE A 303 16.09 -14.27 -8.35
N VAL A 304 14.76 -14.19 -8.28
CA VAL A 304 14.05 -13.29 -7.36
C VAL A 304 14.29 -13.73 -5.92
N GLY A 305 14.59 -12.77 -5.03
CA GLY A 305 14.79 -13.03 -3.60
C GLY A 305 15.91 -14.02 -3.31
N ARG A 306 16.99 -14.01 -4.10
CA ARG A 306 18.14 -14.92 -3.90
C ARG A 306 19.32 -14.18 -3.28
N SER A 307 20.14 -14.94 -2.55
CA SER A 307 21.37 -14.44 -1.97
C SER A 307 22.41 -14.14 -3.06
N PRO A 308 23.42 -13.29 -2.80
CA PRO A 308 24.45 -13.00 -3.79
C PRO A 308 25.26 -14.25 -4.16
N GLN A 309 25.42 -15.23 -3.25
CA GLN A 309 26.10 -16.49 -3.54
C GLN A 309 25.33 -17.34 -4.57
N VAL A 310 24.00 -17.39 -4.47
CA VAL A 310 23.17 -18.13 -5.43
C VAL A 310 23.23 -17.47 -6.80
N ILE A 311 23.22 -16.14 -6.86
CA ILE A 311 23.34 -15.37 -8.10
C ILE A 311 24.73 -15.57 -8.71
N ALA A 312 25.80 -15.44 -7.92
CA ALA A 312 27.17 -15.61 -8.37
C ALA A 312 27.42 -17.00 -8.94
N LYS A 313 26.97 -18.05 -8.23
CA LYS A 313 27.02 -19.43 -8.72
C LYS A 313 26.25 -19.61 -10.02
N GLY A 314 25.06 -19.01 -10.13
CA GLY A 314 24.25 -19.06 -11.36
C GLY A 314 24.90 -18.34 -12.54
N ALA A 315 25.63 -17.26 -12.29
CA ALA A 315 26.35 -16.47 -13.29
C ALA A 315 27.75 -17.04 -13.62
N GLY A 316 28.22 -18.04 -12.87
CA GLY A 316 29.56 -18.60 -13.03
C GLY A 316 30.69 -17.65 -12.60
N ILE A 317 30.44 -16.79 -11.60
CA ILE A 317 31.43 -15.87 -11.02
C ILE A 317 31.78 -16.29 -9.59
N THR A 318 32.97 -15.91 -9.12
CA THR A 318 33.43 -16.20 -7.76
C THR A 318 33.43 -14.93 -6.93
N ILE A 319 32.76 -14.96 -5.79
CA ILE A 319 32.70 -13.82 -4.86
C ILE A 319 33.24 -14.25 -3.48
N PRO A 320 33.80 -13.32 -2.69
CA PRO A 320 34.25 -13.62 -1.33
C PRO A 320 33.13 -14.15 -0.43
N GLU A 321 33.49 -15.00 0.53
CA GLU A 321 32.57 -15.42 1.59
C GLU A 321 32.09 -14.20 2.40
N GLY A 322 30.85 -14.25 2.87
CA GLY A 322 30.25 -13.14 3.60
C GLY A 322 29.76 -11.97 2.74
N THR A 323 29.93 -12.01 1.41
CA THR A 323 29.32 -11.03 0.49
C THR A 323 27.81 -10.93 0.73
N LYS A 324 27.30 -9.71 0.88
CA LYS A 324 25.90 -9.41 1.17
C LYS A 324 25.16 -8.83 -0.04
N VAL A 325 25.84 -8.06 -0.88
CA VAL A 325 25.25 -7.41 -2.06
C VAL A 325 26.26 -7.34 -3.20
N LEU A 326 25.80 -7.51 -4.44
CA LEU A 326 26.60 -7.32 -5.64
C LEU A 326 26.31 -5.93 -6.23
N LEU A 327 27.34 -5.18 -6.59
CA LEU A 327 27.22 -3.85 -7.20
C LEU A 327 27.85 -3.87 -8.60
N GLY A 328 27.08 -3.47 -9.61
CA GLY A 328 27.58 -3.32 -10.99
C GLY A 328 27.52 -1.86 -11.42
N ALA A 329 28.64 -1.32 -11.94
CA ALA A 329 28.69 0.03 -12.47
C ALA A 329 27.73 0.21 -13.67
N GLN A 330 27.11 1.39 -13.79
CA GLN A 330 26.25 1.76 -14.92
C GLN A 330 26.54 3.19 -15.38
N GLU A 331 26.40 3.42 -16.68
CA GLU A 331 26.67 4.73 -17.33
C GLU A 331 25.39 5.36 -17.91
N GLY A 332 24.23 4.72 -17.74
CA GLY A 332 22.94 5.24 -18.21
C GLY A 332 21.74 4.41 -17.76
N VAL A 333 20.59 4.67 -18.39
CA VAL A 333 19.29 4.02 -18.13
C VAL A 333 18.76 3.41 -19.43
N GLY A 334 18.10 2.26 -19.33
CA GLY A 334 17.47 1.56 -20.46
C GLY A 334 18.09 0.19 -20.76
N ASP A 335 17.72 -0.40 -21.90
CA ASP A 335 18.07 -1.80 -22.23
C ASP A 335 19.58 -2.02 -22.42
N SER A 336 20.33 -1.00 -22.84
CA SER A 336 21.80 -1.04 -22.88
C SER A 336 22.45 -1.08 -21.49
N TYR A 337 21.66 -0.76 -20.45
CA TYR A 337 22.08 -0.66 -19.05
C TYR A 337 21.14 -1.49 -18.16
N PRO A 338 21.14 -2.84 -18.24
CA PRO A 338 20.07 -3.66 -17.68
C PRO A 338 19.89 -3.52 -16.16
N LEU A 339 20.96 -3.23 -15.40
CA LEU A 339 20.84 -3.00 -13.96
C LEU A 339 20.07 -1.71 -13.62
N SER A 340 19.72 -0.87 -14.60
CA SER A 340 18.85 0.30 -14.43
C SER A 340 17.38 -0.05 -14.18
N TYR A 341 16.97 -1.32 -14.34
CA TYR A 341 15.61 -1.81 -14.06
C TYR A 341 15.49 -2.48 -12.68
N GLU A 342 14.26 -2.83 -12.29
CA GLU A 342 13.96 -3.54 -11.05
C GLU A 342 14.57 -4.96 -11.06
N LYS A 343 15.27 -5.34 -9.97
CA LYS A 343 16.01 -6.60 -9.85
C LYS A 343 15.47 -7.56 -8.79
N LEU A 344 14.62 -7.08 -7.85
CA LEU A 344 14.03 -7.86 -6.74
C LEU A 344 14.94 -8.94 -6.10
N THR A 345 16.22 -8.61 -5.94
CA THR A 345 17.27 -9.54 -5.51
C THR A 345 18.44 -8.76 -4.90
N SER A 346 19.49 -9.40 -4.39
CA SER A 346 20.63 -8.74 -3.74
C SER A 346 21.65 -8.09 -4.71
N VAL A 347 21.18 -7.45 -5.79
CA VAL A 347 22.02 -6.79 -6.81
C VAL A 347 21.61 -5.32 -6.93
N LEU A 348 22.60 -4.43 -6.97
CA LEU A 348 22.45 -2.98 -7.12
C LEU A 348 23.20 -2.49 -8.37
N ALA A 349 22.61 -1.53 -9.06
CA ALA A 349 23.38 -0.66 -9.94
C ALA A 349 24.17 0.37 -9.11
N PHE A 350 25.35 0.76 -9.58
CA PHE A 350 26.16 1.81 -8.97
C PHE A 350 26.47 2.89 -10.00
N TYR A 351 26.07 4.12 -9.70
CA TYR A 351 26.25 5.29 -10.57
C TYR A 351 27.13 6.32 -9.88
N VAL A 352 27.97 6.96 -10.67
CA VAL A 352 28.80 8.09 -10.24
C VAL A 352 28.43 9.30 -11.10
N VAL A 353 28.01 10.38 -10.46
CA VAL A 353 27.62 11.64 -11.11
C VAL A 353 28.52 12.79 -10.66
N ASN A 354 28.50 13.92 -11.36
CA ASN A 354 29.34 15.07 -11.02
C ASN A 354 28.84 15.81 -9.77
N ASP A 355 27.53 15.98 -9.64
CA ASP A 355 26.87 16.80 -8.64
C ASP A 355 25.42 16.36 -8.39
N TRP A 356 24.73 17.10 -7.53
CA TRP A 356 23.34 16.84 -7.15
C TRP A 356 22.34 17.10 -8.29
N GLU A 357 22.67 17.96 -9.26
CA GLU A 357 21.81 18.25 -10.42
C GLU A 357 21.77 17.04 -11.36
N GLU A 358 22.92 16.45 -11.63
CA GLU A 358 23.00 15.20 -12.40
C GLU A 358 22.38 14.03 -11.62
N ALA A 359 22.60 13.94 -10.30
CA ALA A 359 21.90 12.96 -9.46
C ALA A 359 20.37 13.10 -9.54
N CYS A 360 19.90 14.35 -9.57
CA CYS A 360 18.49 14.69 -9.71
C CYS A 360 17.92 14.22 -11.05
N GLN A 361 18.60 14.51 -12.17
CA GLN A 361 18.16 14.07 -13.49
C GLN A 361 18.18 12.53 -13.61
N LEU A 362 19.28 11.89 -13.20
CA LEU A 362 19.40 10.44 -13.23
C LEU A 362 18.33 9.75 -12.37
N SER A 363 17.98 10.33 -11.21
CA SER A 363 16.90 9.82 -10.37
C SER A 363 15.55 9.88 -11.11
N ILE A 364 15.27 10.95 -11.85
CA ILE A 364 14.03 11.07 -12.66
C ILE A 364 13.99 9.99 -13.74
N ASP A 365 15.11 9.76 -14.42
CA ASP A 365 15.21 8.78 -15.50
C ASP A 365 15.02 7.35 -14.99
N LEU A 366 15.70 7.00 -13.89
CA LEU A 366 15.53 5.71 -13.21
C LEU A 366 14.10 5.51 -12.69
N LEU A 367 13.48 6.56 -12.15
CA LEU A 367 12.10 6.52 -11.69
C LEU A 367 11.10 6.29 -12.82
N GLN A 368 11.42 6.52 -14.09
CA GLN A 368 10.51 6.13 -15.19
C GLN A 368 10.23 4.63 -15.19
N ASN A 369 11.18 3.82 -14.71
CA ASN A 369 11.03 2.36 -14.57
C ASN A 369 10.36 1.93 -13.26
N GLY A 370 9.98 2.88 -12.39
CA GLY A 370 9.40 2.64 -11.06
C GLY A 370 8.51 3.80 -10.61
N ILE A 371 7.79 4.40 -11.56
CA ILE A 371 7.23 5.74 -11.43
C ILE A 371 6.20 5.80 -10.31
N GLY A 372 6.30 6.86 -9.50
CA GLY A 372 5.40 7.08 -8.37
C GLY A 372 5.64 6.17 -7.17
N HIS A 373 6.60 5.25 -7.19
CA HIS A 373 6.76 4.26 -6.11
C HIS A 373 7.57 4.78 -4.91
N THR A 374 8.90 4.77 -5.00
CA THR A 374 9.80 5.12 -3.88
C THR A 374 11.17 5.57 -4.39
N MET A 375 11.78 6.52 -3.69
CA MET A 375 13.21 6.81 -3.77
C MET A 375 13.78 7.13 -2.38
N SER A 376 15.10 7.12 -2.25
CA SER A 376 15.79 7.51 -1.03
C SER A 376 16.91 8.51 -1.30
N ILE A 377 17.12 9.41 -0.34
CA ILE A 377 18.23 10.36 -0.30
C ILE A 377 18.89 10.28 1.07
N HIS A 378 20.22 10.20 1.07
CA HIS A 378 21.05 10.31 2.24
C HIS A 378 21.79 11.65 2.15
N THR A 379 21.53 12.55 3.08
CA THR A 379 22.07 13.92 3.09
C THR A 379 21.90 14.57 4.46
N ASN A 380 22.79 15.49 4.82
CA ASN A 380 22.63 16.40 5.95
C ASN A 380 22.14 17.80 5.50
N ASN A 381 21.85 17.98 4.21
CA ASN A 381 21.40 19.24 3.63
C ASN A 381 19.88 19.28 3.46
N HIS A 382 19.21 20.11 4.27
CA HIS A 382 17.76 20.26 4.24
C HIS A 382 17.23 20.86 2.92
N GLU A 383 17.97 21.76 2.28
CA GLU A 383 17.57 22.35 1.01
C GLU A 383 17.53 21.29 -0.10
N LEU A 384 18.49 20.36 -0.09
CA LEU A 384 18.49 19.25 -1.05
C LEU A 384 17.33 18.28 -0.80
N ILE A 385 16.94 18.05 0.46
CA ILE A 385 15.72 17.28 0.76
C ILE A 385 14.50 17.92 0.07
N LEU A 386 14.33 19.24 0.18
CA LEU A 386 13.21 19.94 -0.45
C LEU A 386 13.28 19.92 -1.99
N LYS A 387 14.48 20.06 -2.58
CA LYS A 387 14.67 19.95 -4.04
C LYS A 387 14.36 18.54 -4.57
N PHE A 388 14.66 17.51 -3.77
CA PHE A 388 14.35 16.13 -4.11
C PHE A 388 12.89 15.76 -3.81
N ALA A 389 12.20 16.45 -2.90
CA ALA A 389 10.78 16.24 -2.61
C ALA A 389 9.87 16.40 -3.85
N ALA A 390 10.31 17.14 -4.88
CA ALA A 390 9.59 17.33 -6.14
C ALA A 390 9.69 16.15 -7.13
N LYS A 391 10.39 15.06 -6.79
CA LYS A 391 10.56 13.91 -7.70
C LYS A 391 9.28 13.09 -7.83
N PRO A 392 9.06 12.38 -8.96
CA PRO A 392 7.83 11.64 -9.20
C PRO A 392 7.83 10.29 -8.46
N ALA A 393 7.89 10.34 -7.13
CA ALA A 393 7.81 9.20 -6.21
C ALA A 393 6.86 9.54 -5.07
N SER A 394 5.95 8.62 -4.72
CA SER A 394 5.00 8.83 -3.62
C SER A 394 5.66 8.74 -2.23
N ARG A 395 6.85 8.14 -2.17
CA ARG A 395 7.64 7.96 -0.93
C ARG A 395 9.07 8.42 -1.20
N ILE A 396 9.46 9.52 -0.58
CA ILE A 396 10.81 10.06 -0.67
C ILE A 396 11.42 9.93 0.72
N LEU A 397 12.32 8.97 0.85
CA LEU A 397 12.85 8.53 2.13
C LEU A 397 14.16 9.25 2.42
N VAL A 398 14.29 9.83 3.61
CA VAL A 398 15.49 10.57 4.01
C VAL A 398 16.24 9.78 5.06
N ASN A 399 17.53 9.51 4.83
CA ASN A 399 18.45 8.91 5.82
C ASN A 399 17.95 7.59 6.45
N THR A 400 17.20 6.78 5.70
CA THR A 400 16.68 5.45 6.09
C THR A 400 16.75 4.47 4.92
N GLY A 401 16.69 3.17 5.19
CA GLY A 401 16.60 2.14 4.16
C GLY A 401 15.22 2.09 3.48
N GLY A 402 15.21 1.76 2.19
CA GLY A 402 14.04 1.75 1.31
C GLY A 402 12.96 0.73 1.69
N SER A 403 13.34 -0.51 1.93
CA SER A 403 12.43 -1.62 2.28
C SER A 403 11.61 -1.30 3.52
N GLN A 404 12.28 -1.00 4.64
CA GLN A 404 11.64 -0.71 5.92
C GLN A 404 10.99 0.69 5.91
N GLY A 405 11.64 1.67 5.27
CA GLY A 405 11.15 3.03 5.25
C GLY A 405 9.89 3.20 4.40
N GLY A 406 9.85 2.60 3.21
CA GLY A 406 8.71 2.68 2.30
C GLY A 406 7.49 1.89 2.79
N THR A 407 7.72 0.80 3.53
CA THR A 407 6.64 0.02 4.15
C THR A 407 6.14 0.60 5.47
N GLY A 408 6.73 1.69 5.97
CA GLY A 408 6.33 2.32 7.24
C GLY A 408 6.91 1.69 8.50
N ILE A 409 7.78 0.68 8.36
CA ILE A 409 8.36 -0.03 9.51
C ILE A 409 9.38 0.85 10.25
N SER A 410 10.13 1.68 9.53
CA SER A 410 11.18 2.55 10.11
C SER A 410 10.92 4.04 9.94
N THR A 411 9.72 4.43 9.50
CA THR A 411 9.33 5.83 9.26
C THR A 411 7.95 6.10 9.87
N GLY A 412 7.51 7.36 9.86
CA GLY A 412 6.14 7.73 10.25
C GLY A 412 5.07 7.47 9.18
N LEU A 413 5.39 6.72 8.11
CA LEU A 413 4.40 6.29 7.13
C LEU A 413 3.58 5.12 7.70
N PRO A 414 2.28 4.97 7.34
CA PRO A 414 1.49 3.83 7.78
C PRO A 414 2.12 2.49 7.38
N ILE A 415 2.11 1.52 8.28
CA ILE A 415 2.61 0.16 7.98
C ILE A 415 1.76 -0.46 6.86
N SER A 416 2.41 -0.81 5.75
CA SER A 416 1.69 -1.36 4.60
C SER A 416 2.51 -2.28 3.72
N PHE A 417 1.86 -3.34 3.24
CA PHE A 417 2.36 -4.22 2.17
C PHE A 417 1.59 -4.00 0.86
N THR A 418 0.92 -2.86 0.71
CA THR A 418 0.31 -2.39 -0.54
C THR A 418 0.63 -0.91 -0.70
N LEU A 419 1.62 -0.63 -1.55
CA LEU A 419 2.20 0.68 -1.72
C LEU A 419 1.66 1.32 -3.00
N GLY A 420 0.71 2.24 -2.87
CA GLY A 420 0.14 2.97 -4.01
C GLY A 420 1.19 3.82 -4.72
N CYS A 421 1.16 3.87 -6.05
CA CYS A 421 2.09 4.64 -6.87
C CYS A 421 1.49 5.94 -7.43
N GLY A 422 0.26 6.28 -7.04
CA GLY A 422 -0.46 7.45 -7.53
C GLY A 422 -0.76 7.37 -9.02
N THR A 423 -1.29 8.46 -9.57
CA THR A 423 -1.69 8.54 -10.99
C THR A 423 -0.51 8.35 -11.93
N PHE A 424 0.71 8.71 -11.50
CA PHE A 424 1.93 8.49 -12.28
C PHE A 424 2.13 7.01 -12.64
N GLY A 425 1.92 6.12 -11.67
CA GLY A 425 2.04 4.66 -11.87
C GLY A 425 0.72 3.97 -12.20
N GLY A 426 -0.32 4.72 -12.57
CA GLY A 426 -1.63 4.17 -12.90
C GLY A 426 -2.42 3.64 -11.70
N SER A 427 -2.15 4.16 -10.49
CA SER A 427 -2.90 3.82 -9.28
C SER A 427 -3.85 4.94 -8.84
N SER A 428 -4.97 4.56 -8.21
CA SER A 428 -5.96 5.46 -7.60
C SER A 428 -5.47 6.10 -6.31
N VAL A 429 -4.40 5.58 -5.69
CA VAL A 429 -3.81 6.11 -4.46
C VAL A 429 -2.29 6.16 -4.55
N SER A 430 -1.68 7.16 -3.93
CA SER A 430 -0.22 7.27 -3.72
C SER A 430 0.21 6.79 -2.32
N GLU A 431 -0.76 6.62 -1.43
CA GLU A 431 -0.51 6.35 -0.01
C GLU A 431 -0.09 4.90 0.27
N ASN A 432 0.43 4.68 1.47
CA ASN A 432 0.46 3.35 2.08
C ASN A 432 -0.99 2.98 2.42
N VAL A 433 -1.49 1.93 1.77
CA VAL A 433 -2.88 1.50 1.97
C VAL A 433 -3.06 1.07 3.44
N SER A 434 -4.21 1.43 3.99
CA SER A 434 -4.57 1.31 5.42
C SER A 434 -6.11 1.22 5.54
N PRO A 435 -6.69 0.99 6.74
CA PRO A 435 -8.14 0.82 6.91
C PRO A 435 -8.99 1.95 6.31
N LYS A 436 -8.51 3.20 6.32
CA LYS A 436 -9.23 4.35 5.76
C LYS A 436 -9.56 4.22 4.27
N HIS A 437 -8.76 3.46 3.53
CA HIS A 437 -8.94 3.26 2.09
C HIS A 437 -10.01 2.22 1.77
N LEU A 438 -10.48 1.49 2.80
CA LEU A 438 -11.52 0.48 2.71
C LEU A 438 -12.84 0.96 3.31
N LEU A 439 -13.01 2.29 3.38
CA LEU A 439 -14.21 2.95 3.87
C LEU A 439 -14.73 3.93 2.81
N ASN A 440 -16.05 3.98 2.67
CA ASN A 440 -16.74 5.14 2.14
C ASN A 440 -16.91 6.16 3.27
N VAL A 441 -16.80 7.45 2.96
CA VAL A 441 -17.08 8.54 3.90
C VAL A 441 -18.34 9.27 3.48
N LYS A 442 -19.41 9.08 4.25
CA LYS A 442 -20.68 9.78 4.08
C LYS A 442 -20.62 11.13 4.79
N LYS A 443 -20.85 12.21 4.05
CA LYS A 443 -20.86 13.58 4.56
C LYS A 443 -22.28 13.97 4.96
N VAL A 444 -22.50 14.29 6.23
CA VAL A 444 -23.69 15.01 6.70
C VAL A 444 -23.33 16.49 6.77
N ALA A 445 -24.14 17.37 6.19
CA ALA A 445 -23.88 18.80 6.17
C ALA A 445 -25.14 19.60 6.49
N TYR A 446 -25.01 20.59 7.39
CA TYR A 446 -26.09 21.51 7.75
C TYR A 446 -26.10 22.73 6.82
N GLY A 447 -27.30 23.25 6.52
CA GLY A 447 -27.43 24.49 5.74
C GLY A 447 -26.94 25.70 6.53
N LEU A 448 -25.82 26.30 6.12
CA LEU A 448 -25.26 27.49 6.77
C LEU A 448 -25.71 28.81 6.16
N LYS A 449 -26.24 28.78 4.93
CA LYS A 449 -26.74 29.96 4.21
C LYS A 449 -28.18 29.73 3.79
N ASP A 450 -28.99 30.78 3.85
CA ASP A 450 -30.34 30.77 3.31
C ASP A 450 -30.30 30.73 1.78
N VAL A 451 -30.68 29.59 1.21
CA VAL A 451 -30.67 29.36 -0.24
C VAL A 451 -31.58 30.32 -1.00
N THR A 452 -32.61 30.87 -0.35
CA THR A 452 -33.58 31.78 -0.98
C THR A 452 -33.03 33.18 -1.19
N LYS A 453 -31.94 33.53 -0.49
CA LYS A 453 -31.31 34.86 -0.53
C LYS A 453 -29.86 34.83 -0.98
N LEU A 454 -29.38 33.73 -1.55
CA LEU A 454 -27.96 33.59 -1.92
C LEU A 454 -27.47 34.71 -2.84
N VAL A 455 -28.25 35.01 -3.88
CA VAL A 455 -27.91 36.03 -4.87
C VAL A 455 -27.99 37.44 -4.27
N GLU A 456 -29.06 37.73 -3.52
CA GLU A 456 -29.23 39.01 -2.84
C GLU A 456 -28.11 39.30 -1.83
N ASN A 457 -27.68 38.27 -1.11
CA ASN A 457 -26.66 38.38 -0.07
C ASN A 457 -25.22 38.29 -0.61
N ASP A 458 -25.03 37.91 -1.87
CA ASP A 458 -23.70 37.83 -2.49
C ASP A 458 -23.32 39.15 -3.15
N LYS A 459 -22.64 40.00 -2.37
CA LYS A 459 -22.14 41.30 -2.84
C LYS A 459 -21.12 41.19 -3.98
N THR A 460 -20.52 40.02 -4.20
CA THR A 460 -19.56 39.80 -5.30
C THR A 460 -20.26 39.44 -6.60
N PHE A 461 -21.53 39.01 -6.54
CA PHE A 461 -22.36 38.74 -7.69
C PHE A 461 -23.03 40.03 -8.19
N ASN A 462 -22.28 40.85 -8.94
CA ASN A 462 -22.76 42.14 -9.46
C ASN A 462 -22.59 42.22 -10.98
N TYR A 463 -23.64 41.85 -11.71
CA TYR A 463 -23.71 41.89 -13.17
C TYR A 463 -24.85 42.84 -13.60
N PRO A 464 -24.54 44.11 -13.89
CA PRO A 464 -25.53 45.15 -14.20
C PRO A 464 -26.49 44.80 -15.34
N GLU A 465 -26.05 43.99 -16.30
CA GLU A 465 -26.85 43.46 -17.40
C GLU A 465 -28.01 42.57 -16.95
N LEU A 466 -27.89 41.89 -15.80
CA LEU A 466 -28.95 41.07 -15.20
C LEU A 466 -30.00 41.92 -14.46
N ASN A 467 -29.65 43.17 -14.09
CA ASN A 467 -30.56 44.09 -13.42
C ASN A 467 -31.62 44.67 -14.38
N GLN A 468 -31.46 44.51 -15.70
CA GLN A 468 -32.46 44.99 -16.68
C GLN A 468 -33.61 44.00 -16.91
N THR A 469 -33.49 42.72 -16.50
CA THR A 469 -34.49 41.68 -16.79
C THR A 469 -35.33 41.22 -15.59
N ASN A 470 -35.02 41.64 -14.35
CA ASN A 470 -35.72 41.21 -13.15
C ASN A 470 -36.42 42.36 -12.40
N LYS A 471 -37.46 42.93 -13.01
CA LYS A 471 -38.60 43.47 -12.25
C LYS A 471 -39.57 42.32 -11.93
N ILE A 472 -39.15 41.37 -11.11
CA ILE A 472 -40.08 40.49 -10.41
C ILE A 472 -40.20 41.05 -8.99
N ASN A 473 -41.33 41.71 -8.72
CA ASN A 473 -41.70 42.25 -7.43
C ASN A 473 -41.65 41.17 -6.35
N LEU A 474 -40.68 41.25 -5.44
CA LEU A 474 -40.81 40.69 -4.10
C LEU A 474 -40.75 41.86 -3.12
N ASN A 475 -41.93 42.40 -2.81
CA ASN A 475 -42.14 43.30 -1.67
C ASN A 475 -41.91 42.50 -0.39
N ILE A 476 -40.74 42.63 0.22
CA ILE A 476 -40.54 42.30 1.64
C ILE A 476 -39.77 43.46 2.27
N SER A 477 -40.39 44.09 3.26
CA SER A 477 -39.89 45.24 4.01
C SER A 477 -38.65 44.90 4.85
N PRO A 478 -37.73 45.85 5.05
CA PRO A 478 -36.56 45.65 5.89
C PRO A 478 -36.98 45.70 7.37
N SER A 479 -36.84 44.58 8.10
CA SER A 479 -36.84 44.63 9.56
C SER A 479 -35.56 44.00 10.09
N GLU A 480 -34.79 44.87 10.72
CA GLU A 480 -33.97 44.68 11.92
C GLU A 480 -33.72 43.22 12.33
N ASN A 481 -32.44 42.80 12.30
CA ASN A 481 -31.79 42.09 13.41
C ASN A 481 -30.36 41.67 13.02
N GLN A 482 -29.39 42.54 13.29
CA GLN A 482 -27.96 42.16 13.31
C GLN A 482 -27.52 41.59 14.68
N GLN A 483 -28.36 41.68 15.71
CA GLN A 483 -28.04 41.22 17.07
C GLN A 483 -28.40 39.75 17.35
N THR A 484 -29.18 39.09 16.48
CA THR A 484 -29.60 37.69 16.68
C THR A 484 -28.65 36.66 16.09
N PHE A 485 -27.70 37.05 15.23
CA PHE A 485 -26.84 36.10 14.53
C PHE A 485 -25.77 35.48 15.44
N GLU A 486 -25.16 36.28 16.32
CA GLU A 486 -24.17 35.79 17.30
C GLU A 486 -24.83 34.90 18.38
N GLU A 487 -26.00 35.28 18.90
CA GLU A 487 -26.74 34.46 19.88
C GLU A 487 -27.30 33.16 19.27
N SER A 488 -27.65 33.16 17.98
CA SER A 488 -28.09 31.96 17.25
C SER A 488 -26.93 31.03 16.93
N LEU A 489 -25.74 31.57 16.64
CA LEU A 489 -24.52 30.78 16.48
C LEU A 489 -24.12 30.10 17.78
N THR A 490 -24.21 30.76 18.94
CA THR A 490 -23.93 30.11 20.24
C THR A 490 -24.94 29.00 20.54
N LYS A 491 -26.24 29.21 20.29
CA LYS A 491 -27.28 28.17 20.50
C LYS A 491 -27.21 27.01 19.51
N VAL A 492 -26.82 27.25 18.25
CA VAL A 492 -26.62 26.20 17.25
C VAL A 492 -25.33 25.42 17.53
N VAL A 493 -24.27 26.08 18.00
CA VAL A 493 -23.03 25.40 18.43
C VAL A 493 -23.27 24.57 19.70
N ASP A 494 -24.00 25.09 20.70
CA ASP A 494 -24.35 24.35 21.92
C ASP A 494 -25.33 23.18 21.67
N SER A 495 -26.14 23.22 20.60
CA SER A 495 -27.04 22.13 20.21
C SER A 495 -26.47 21.19 19.14
N ALA A 496 -25.44 21.60 18.41
CA ALA A 496 -24.73 20.77 17.43
C ALA A 496 -23.62 19.93 18.05
N VAL A 497 -23.11 20.30 19.23
CA VAL A 497 -22.27 19.41 20.04
C VAL A 497 -23.19 18.35 20.66
N GLY A 498 -23.54 17.33 19.86
CA GLY A 498 -24.22 16.15 20.36
C GLY A 498 -23.44 15.56 21.52
N SER A 499 -24.13 15.30 22.63
CA SER A 499 -23.53 14.63 23.79
C SER A 499 -22.90 13.30 23.36
N ASN A 500 -21.98 12.74 24.15
CA ASN A 500 -21.44 11.39 23.85
C ASN A 500 -22.57 10.36 23.63
N GLN A 501 -23.71 10.57 24.29
CA GLN A 501 -24.93 9.78 24.19
C GLN A 501 -25.62 9.92 22.81
N ASP A 502 -25.56 11.10 22.18
CA ASP A 502 -26.12 11.33 20.85
C ASP A 502 -25.28 10.69 19.74
N LYS A 503 -23.94 10.66 19.92
CA LYS A 503 -23.01 9.97 19.02
C LYS A 503 -23.21 8.46 19.05
N GLU A 504 -23.41 7.88 20.24
CA GLU A 504 -23.75 6.46 20.40
C GLU A 504 -25.12 6.13 19.81
N LYS A 505 -26.13 6.97 20.03
CA LYS A 505 -27.47 6.80 19.48
C LYS A 505 -27.48 6.87 17.95
N LEU A 506 -26.72 7.79 17.35
CA LEU A 506 -26.57 7.84 15.89
C LEU A 506 -25.84 6.60 15.35
N ALA A 507 -24.78 6.15 16.03
CA ALA A 507 -24.08 4.92 15.66
C ALA A 507 -25.01 3.69 15.75
N GLU A 508 -25.94 3.65 16.69
CA GLU A 508 -26.98 2.61 16.78
C GLU A 508 -28.00 2.70 15.64
N ILE A 509 -28.46 3.91 15.29
CA ILE A 509 -29.37 4.13 14.16
C ILE A 509 -28.70 3.70 12.84
N VAL A 510 -27.44 4.08 12.60
CA VAL A 510 -26.68 3.66 11.40
C VAL A 510 -26.58 2.14 11.33
N ARG A 511 -26.27 1.47 12.46
CA ARG A 511 -26.26 -0.01 12.54
C ARG A 511 -27.62 -0.61 12.17
N LYS A 512 -28.71 -0.03 12.66
CA LYS A 512 -30.08 -0.49 12.35
C LYS A 512 -30.45 -0.31 10.87
N VAL A 513 -30.08 0.81 10.27
CA VAL A 513 -30.32 1.05 8.83
C VAL A 513 -29.53 0.06 7.97
N LEU A 514 -28.27 -0.21 8.31
CA LEU A 514 -27.45 -1.21 7.61
C LEU A 514 -28.05 -2.63 7.72
N LEU A 515 -28.67 -2.98 8.85
CA LEU A 515 -29.41 -4.24 9.02
C LEU A 515 -30.64 -4.32 8.12
N ASP A 516 -31.39 -3.23 7.98
CA ASP A 516 -32.65 -3.20 7.20
C ASP A 516 -32.42 -3.12 5.68
N MET A 517 -31.34 -2.47 5.22
CA MET A 517 -30.86 -2.56 3.82
C MET A 517 -30.33 -3.96 3.47
N GLY A 518 -30.20 -4.83 4.47
CA GLY A 518 -29.70 -6.19 4.35
C GLY A 518 -30.76 -7.24 3.99
N LYS A 519 -32.05 -6.92 4.07
CA LYS A 519 -33.16 -7.76 3.60
C LYS A 519 -33.45 -7.48 2.13
#